data_AF-A0A1S4EQK3-F1
#
_entry.id   AF-A0A1S4EQK3-F1
#
_cell.length_a   1.000
_cell.length_b   1.000
_cell.length_c   1.000
_cell.angle_alpha   90.00
_cell.angle_beta   90.00
_cell.angle_gamma   90.00
#
_symmetry.space_group_name_H-M   'P 1'
#
loop_
_entity.id
_entity.type
_entity.pdbx_description
1 polymer ?
#
loop_
_entity_poly.entity_id
_entity_poly.type
_entity_poly.pdbx_seq_one_letter_code
_entity_poly.pdbx_strand_id
1 'polypeptide(L)'
;MEFCNGGDLADYLVSKGTLSEDTIRIFLKQIVQALKAFQVKGIVHRDLKPQNILLSHSFGKQYPQPQHIKLKIADFGFARFLQDGVMAATLCGSPMYM
;
A
#
# COMPACT_ATOMS: atom_id res chain seq x y z
N MET A 1 -10.86 12.06 2.98
CA MET A 1 -9.61 11.41 2.53
C MET A 1 -9.22 12.01 1.20
N GLU A 2 -7.93 11.97 0.83
CA GLU A 2 -7.48 12.40 -0.50
C GLU A 2 -8.00 11.44 -1.58
N PHE A 3 -8.51 11.98 -2.69
CA PHE A 3 -8.96 11.16 -3.82
C PHE A 3 -7.77 10.64 -4.62
N CYS A 4 -7.71 9.32 -4.82
CA CYS A 4 -6.68 8.64 -5.61
C CYS A 4 -7.28 8.23 -6.96
N ASN A 5 -6.84 8.87 -8.04
CA ASN A 5 -7.44 8.75 -9.36
C ASN A 5 -6.99 7.53 -10.19
N GLY A 6 -6.03 6.74 -9.68
CA GLY A 6 -5.45 5.60 -10.38
C GLY A 6 -5.99 4.23 -9.97
N GLY A 7 -7.07 4.18 -9.17
CA GLY A 7 -7.58 2.93 -8.59
C GLY A 7 -6.67 2.36 -7.52
N ASP A 8 -6.69 1.03 -7.36
CA ASP A 8 -5.83 0.30 -6.42
C ASP A 8 -4.81 -0.62 -7.13
N LEU A 9 -3.86 -1.13 -6.36
CA LEU A 9 -2.79 -1.97 -6.88
C LEU A 9 -3.30 -3.35 -7.30
N ALA A 10 -4.43 -3.83 -6.76
CA ALA A 10 -5.03 -5.08 -7.21
C ALA A 10 -5.54 -4.95 -8.64
N ASP A 11 -6.31 -3.89 -8.94
CA ASP A 11 -6.79 -3.59 -10.29
C ASP A 11 -5.64 -3.34 -11.26
N TYR A 12 -4.59 -2.64 -10.82
CA TYR A 12 -3.38 -2.44 -11.60
C TYR A 12 -2.70 -3.78 -11.95
N LEU A 13 -2.59 -4.70 -11.00
CA LEU A 13 -2.01 -6.03 -11.22
C LEU A 13 -2.87 -6.87 -12.16
N VAL A 14 -4.19 -6.87 -12.00
CA VAL A 14 -5.12 -7.56 -12.91
C VAL A 14 -4.97 -7.02 -14.34
N SER A 15 -4.87 -5.70 -14.50
CA SER A 15 -4.70 -5.07 -15.82
C SER A 15 -3.35 -5.38 -16.47
N LYS A 16 -2.26 -5.51 -15.69
CA LYS A 16 -0.90 -5.73 -16.20
C LYS A 16 -0.50 -7.21 -16.26
N GLY A 17 -1.22 -8.08 -15.56
CA GLY A 17 -0.86 -9.48 -15.31
C GLY A 17 0.30 -9.60 -14.32
N THR A 18 1.51 -9.26 -14.76
CA THR A 18 2.70 -9.22 -13.90
C THR A 18 3.45 -7.90 -14.08
N LEU A 19 4.27 -7.54 -13.09
CA LEU A 19 5.07 -6.32 -13.11
C LEU A 19 6.53 -6.65 -13.37
N SER A 20 7.20 -5.80 -14.15
CA SER A 20 8.65 -5.87 -14.29
C SER A 20 9.33 -5.59 -12.95
N GLU A 21 10.54 -6.14 -12.75
CA GLU A 21 11.32 -5.88 -11.55
C GLU A 21 11.57 -4.39 -11.30
N ASP A 22 11.78 -3.60 -12.35
CA ASP A 22 11.95 -2.16 -12.23
C ASP A 22 10.67 -1.47 -11.70
N THR A 23 9.50 -1.90 -12.17
CA THR A 23 8.21 -1.41 -11.65
C THR A 23 8.05 -1.79 -10.18
N ILE A 24 8.34 -3.05 -9.83
CA ILE A 24 8.30 -3.55 -8.46
C ILE A 24 9.24 -2.74 -7.57
N ARG A 25 10.48 -2.48 -8.01
CA ARG A 25 11.48 -1.69 -7.27
C ARG A 25 10.96 -0.28 -6.98
N ILE A 26 10.36 0.38 -7.97
CA ILE A 26 9.80 1.74 -7.81
C ILE A 26 8.65 1.73 -6.80
N PHE A 27 7.74 0.77 -6.89
CA PHE A 27 6.57 0.68 -6.03
C PHE A 27 6.94 0.29 -4.60
N LEU A 28 7.79 -0.73 -4.45
CA LEU A 28 8.25 -1.21 -3.15
C LEU A 28 9.01 -0.14 -2.37
N LYS A 29 9.80 0.70 -3.05
CA LYS A 29 10.46 1.85 -2.42
C LYS A 29 9.46 2.80 -1.75
N GLN A 30 8.32 3.07 -2.39
CA GLN A 30 7.27 3.93 -1.82
C GLN A 30 6.57 3.26 -0.63
N ILE A 31 6.25 1.96 -0.76
CA ILE A 31 5.61 1.18 0.31
C ILE A 31 6.53 1.15 1.56
N VAL A 32 7.80 0.82 1.39
CA VAL A 32 8.78 0.78 2.51
C VAL A 32 8.94 2.15 3.17
N GLN A 33 8.92 3.24 2.41
CA GLN A 33 8.95 4.59 2.98
C GLN A 33 7.72 4.88 3.85
N ALA A 34 6.53 4.48 3.42
CA ALA A 34 5.31 4.61 4.21
C ALA A 34 5.35 3.74 5.48
N LEU A 35 5.81 2.49 5.36
CA LEU A 35 5.95 1.58 6.51
C LEU A 35 6.98 2.10 7.53
N LYS A 36 8.08 2.70 7.09
CA LYS A 36 9.04 3.37 7.97
C LYS A 36 8.37 4.52 8.75
N ALA A 37 7.48 5.29 8.11
CA ALA A 37 6.73 6.34 8.79
C ALA A 37 5.73 5.78 9.81
N PHE A 38 5.14 4.60 9.57
CA PHE A 38 4.28 3.92 10.55
C PHE A 38 5.09 3.43 11.75
N GLN A 39 6.23 2.78 11.48
CA GLN A 39 7.13 2.25 12.50
C GLN A 39 7.58 3.36 13.47
N VAL A 40 8.02 4.51 12.97
CA VAL A 40 8.45 5.65 13.81
C VAL A 40 7.34 6.15 14.72
N LYS A 41 6.07 5.96 14.34
CA LYS A 41 4.89 6.33 15.14
C LYS A 41 4.34 5.17 15.98
N GLY A 42 4.97 4.00 15.96
CA GLY A 42 4.47 2.79 16.62
C GLY A 42 3.15 2.28 16.06
N ILE A 43 2.85 2.56 14.78
CA ILE A 43 1.61 2.14 14.12
C ILE A 43 1.84 0.83 13.36
N VAL A 44 0.95 -0.14 13.55
CA VAL A 44 0.88 -1.36 12.75
C VAL A 44 -0.43 -1.36 11.97
N HIS A 45 -0.36 -1.49 10.65
CA HIS A 45 -1.54 -1.41 9.78
C HIS A 45 -2.45 -2.64 9.84
N ARG A 46 -1.85 -3.84 9.91
CA ARG A 46 -2.53 -5.16 10.04
C ARG A 46 -3.47 -5.59 8.90
N ASP A 47 -3.53 -4.87 7.80
CA ASP A 47 -4.30 -5.28 6.60
C ASP A 47 -3.67 -4.72 5.32
N LEU A 48 -2.34 -4.90 5.19
CA LEU A 48 -1.62 -4.47 4.00
C LEU A 48 -1.83 -5.49 2.89
N LYS A 49 -2.48 -5.05 1.82
CA LYS A 49 -2.80 -5.86 0.63
C LYS A 49 -2.93 -4.96 -0.60
N PRO A 50 -2.86 -5.48 -1.83
CA PRO A 50 -2.94 -4.67 -3.04
C PRO A 50 -4.18 -3.76 -3.11
N GLN A 51 -5.34 -4.22 -2.61
CA GLN A 51 -6.59 -3.45 -2.57
C GLN A 51 -6.50 -2.21 -1.67
N ASN A 52 -5.62 -2.24 -0.66
CA ASN A 52 -5.39 -1.13 0.27
C ASN A 52 -4.19 -0.25 -0.13
N ILE A 53 -3.67 -0.42 -1.35
CA ILE A 53 -2.59 0.42 -1.89
C ILE A 53 -3.15 1.16 -3.10
N LEU A 54 -3.52 2.42 -2.90
CA LEU A 54 -4.11 3.27 -3.92
C LEU A 54 -3.05 3.92 -4.80
N LEU A 55 -3.42 4.17 -6.06
CA LEU A 55 -2.57 4.83 -7.05
C LEU A 55 -3.07 6.26 -7.30
N SER A 56 -2.14 7.20 -7.40
CA SER A 56 -2.41 8.59 -7.75
C SER A 56 -1.39 9.10 -8.75
N HIS A 57 -1.83 9.89 -9.74
CA HIS A 57 -0.95 10.51 -10.73
C HIS A 57 -1.60 11.75 -11.35
N SER A 58 -0.79 12.65 -11.91
CA SER A 58 -1.27 13.90 -12.55
C SER A 58 -1.41 13.81 -14.07
N PHE A 59 -1.32 12.60 -14.64
CA PHE A 59 -1.33 12.36 -16.08
C PHE A 59 -2.72 11.94 -16.58
N GLY A 60 -3.08 12.32 -17.82
CA GLY A 60 -4.38 11.98 -18.42
C GLY A 60 -4.52 10.53 -18.91
N LYS A 61 -3.46 9.71 -18.83
CA LYS A 61 -3.52 8.27 -19.13
C LYS A 61 -3.86 7.51 -17.85
N GLN A 62 -4.71 6.49 -17.95
CA GLN A 62 -5.12 5.64 -16.81
C GLN A 62 -3.93 5.02 -16.07
N TYR A 63 -2.93 4.52 -16.81
CA TYR A 63 -1.69 3.99 -16.24
C TYR A 63 -0.48 4.64 -16.91
N PRO A 64 0.05 5.75 -16.35
CA PRO A 64 1.27 6.36 -16.85
C PRO A 64 2.49 5.48 -16.54
N GLN A 65 3.67 5.94 -16.97
CA GLN A 65 4.96 5.33 -16.59
C GLN A 65 5.03 5.12 -15.06
N PRO A 66 5.55 3.99 -14.55
CA PRO A 66 5.57 3.70 -13.11
C PRO A 66 6.19 4.79 -12.23
N GLN A 67 7.18 5.51 -12.75
CA GLN A 67 7.86 6.63 -12.07
C GLN A 67 6.91 7.80 -11.74
N HIS A 68 5.81 7.90 -12.48
CA HIS A 68 4.79 8.94 -12.35
C HIS A 68 3.61 8.53 -11.45
N ILE A 69 3.60 7.28 -10.97
CA ILE A 69 2.56 6.76 -10.09
C ILE A 69 3.02 6.92 -8.64
N LYS A 70 2.19 7.59 -7.84
CA LYS A 70 2.33 7.69 -6.39
C LYS A 70 1.44 6.65 -5.72
N LEU A 71 2.04 5.80 -4.89
CA LEU A 71 1.32 4.85 -4.07
C LEU A 71 0.94 5.46 -2.72
N LYS A 72 -0.27 5.17 -2.25
CA LYS A 72 -0.78 5.62 -0.96
C LYS A 72 -1.45 4.45 -0.24
N ILE A 73 -0.99 4.16 0.97
CA ILE A 73 -1.61 3.12 1.81
C ILE A 73 -2.91 3.67 2.39
N ALA A 74 -3.98 2.91 2.27
CA ALA A 74 -5.33 3.25 2.71
C ALA A 74 -5.89 2.17 3.66
N ASP A 75 -7.05 2.46 4.23
CA ASP A 75 -7.79 1.58 5.15
C ASP A 75 -7.04 1.19 6.43
N PHE A 76 -6.90 2.17 7.33
CA PHE A 76 -6.37 1.98 8.67
C PHE A 76 -7.42 1.45 9.66
N GLY A 77 -8.54 0.88 9.21
CA GLY A 77 -9.60 0.38 10.08
C GLY A 77 -9.12 -0.71 11.05
N PHE A 78 -8.13 -1.50 10.64
CA PHE A 78 -7.46 -2.47 11.49
C PHE A 78 -6.14 -1.95 12.08
N ALA A 79 -5.74 -0.70 11.85
CA ALA A 79 -4.49 -0.21 12.39
C ALA A 79 -4.55 -0.06 13.92
N ARG A 80 -3.40 -0.20 14.59
CA ARG A 80 -3.28 0.07 16.02
C ARG A 80 -1.90 0.60 16.38
N PHE A 81 -1.84 1.27 17.51
CA PHE A 81 -0.56 1.50 18.19
C PHE A 81 -0.10 0.20 18.85
N LEU A 82 1.17 -0.12 18.69
CA LEU A 82 1.83 -1.23 19.36
C LEU A 82 3.07 -0.68 20.07
N GLN A 83 3.12 -0.82 21.39
CA GLN A 83 4.29 -0.46 22.18
C GLN A 83 5.36 -1.54 22.05
N ASP A 84 6.63 -1.14 22.15
CA ASP A 84 7.75 -2.08 22.10
C ASP A 84 7.61 -3.16 23.17
N GLY A 85 7.76 -4.42 22.78
CA GLY A 85 7.62 -5.58 23.66
C GLY A 85 6.19 -6.10 23.86
N VAL A 86 5.16 -5.43 23.32
CA VAL A 86 3.77 -5.88 23.39
C VAL A 86 3.38 -6.60 22.10
N MET A 87 2.77 -7.79 22.21
CA MET A 87 2.23 -8.51 21.05
C MET A 87 0.76 -8.19 20.82
N ALA A 88 0.36 -8.09 19.55
CA ALA A 88 -1.05 -8.03 19.17
C ALA A 88 -1.58 -9.46 18.93
N ALA A 89 -2.62 -9.86 19.66
CA ALA A 89 -3.23 -11.20 19.53
C ALA A 89 -4.59 -11.20 18.81
N THR A 90 -5.09 -10.04 18.39
CA THR A 90 -6.38 -9.93 17.70
C THR A 90 -6.25 -10.45 16.26
N LEU A 91 -7.04 -11.48 15.92
CA LEU A 91 -7.17 -11.95 14.53
C LEU A 91 -7.89 -10.89 13.69
N CYS A 92 -7.19 -10.29 12.73
CA CYS A 92 -7.73 -9.28 11.84
C CYS A 92 -6.89 -9.17 10.56
N GLY A 93 -7.49 -8.61 9.51
CA GLY A 93 -6.88 -8.49 8.19
C GLY A 93 -7.47 -9.49 7.20
N SER A 94 -6.81 -9.65 6.06
CA SER A 94 -7.27 -10.50 4.97
C SER A 94 -6.54 -11.85 4.97
N PRO A 95 -7.22 -13.01 5.02
CA PRO A 95 -6.59 -14.33 5.23
C PRO A 95 -5.47 -14.69 4.25
N MET A 96 -5.55 -14.25 2.99
CA MET A 96 -4.52 -14.49 1.98
C MET A 96 -3.22 -13.71 2.20
N TYR A 97 -3.22 -12.75 3.14
CA TYR A 97 -2.14 -11.81 3.40
C TYR A 97 -1.73 -11.78 4.88
N MET A 98 -2.16 -12.77 5.68
CA MET A 98 -1.75 -12.96 7.09
C MET A 98 -0.55 -13.88 7.23
#